data_AF-D6CSA7-F1
#
_entry.id   AF-D6CSA7-F1
#
_cell.length_a   1.000
_cell.length_b   1.000
_cell.length_c   1.000
_cell.angle_alpha   90.00
_cell.angle_beta   90.00
_cell.angle_gamma   90.00
#
_symmetry.space_group_name_H-M   'P 1'
#
loop_
_entity.id
_entity.type
_entity.pdbx_description
1 polymer ?
#
loop_
_entity_poly.entity_id
_entity_poly.type
_entity_poly.pdbx_seq_one_letter_code
_entity_poly.pdbx_strand_id
1 'polypeptide(L)'
;MSKPNTSAKTDATADCAPVSSPPVTRHTTADITAADGVINPASTRNGVTVVPSTSGSVTPATVTGATKPSCRMPTRGITARASSLWLRDVIYERSLKLVDRFRVIRTIDIAAWCFPERPFKAALTAAQRAVRGMVKQGLLRRYRTDRFQTVYGLTQRGVDWLGEHGYAAASSVRRVSDMTNPEHRLWAQFLVICARARGLRALTESELLQELNAGAKKPVQGYITVSVRRGNGTVLKNLRPDAVAFEKAGLDAIWFEVDRSKRGSERQADLVALIHALGRKTADGKTLRQVVVQCKTERIERDAIRLVEQLAAASNGQVLTEGRSHIRRREHGVYEVWAAVPYKYRDGRVSLTDDCIGHIIVQMLPTWLPKVRIDATNRWSTDGWFEANFLPFKLPPARGRWELPVSPFLPSEEETE
;
A
#
# COMPACT_ATOMS: atom_id res chain seq x y z
N MET A 1 6.90 -4.67 -81.11
CA MET A 1 8.36 -4.87 -81.25
C MET A 1 9.02 -4.78 -79.89
N SER A 2 10.00 -5.65 -79.65
CA SER A 2 11.09 -5.61 -78.63
C SER A 2 10.79 -5.22 -77.16
N LYS A 3 10.94 -6.23 -76.29
CA LYS A 3 11.43 -6.10 -74.90
C LYS A 3 13.00 -5.98 -74.92
N PRO A 4 13.77 -6.37 -73.87
CA PRO A 4 14.32 -5.48 -72.85
C PRO A 4 15.87 -5.61 -72.73
N ASN A 5 16.47 -5.07 -71.65
CA ASN A 5 17.68 -5.62 -71.03
C ASN A 5 17.74 -5.16 -69.55
N THR A 6 18.03 -5.92 -68.48
CA THR A 6 19.09 -6.93 -68.15
C THR A 6 20.51 -6.44 -68.36
N SER A 7 21.52 -6.77 -67.54
CA SER A 7 21.64 -7.63 -66.34
C SER A 7 22.24 -6.81 -65.16
N ALA A 8 22.81 -7.29 -64.04
CA ALA A 8 23.25 -8.61 -63.55
C ALA A 8 23.22 -8.69 -61.99
N LYS A 9 23.78 -9.78 -61.43
CA LYS A 9 24.16 -9.99 -60.01
C LYS A 9 25.69 -10.14 -59.91
N THR A 10 26.23 -10.05 -58.69
CA THR A 10 27.28 -10.97 -58.22
C THR A 10 27.08 -11.32 -56.75
N ASP A 11 26.96 -12.62 -56.46
CA ASP A 11 27.07 -13.20 -55.11
C ASP A 11 28.56 -13.42 -54.76
N ALA A 12 28.92 -13.30 -53.48
CA ALA A 12 30.15 -13.87 -52.94
C ALA A 12 29.97 -14.23 -51.45
N THR A 13 29.99 -15.52 -51.15
CA THR A 13 29.84 -16.12 -49.82
C THR A 13 31.16 -16.15 -49.05
N ALA A 14 31.11 -15.94 -47.73
CA ALA A 14 32.16 -16.40 -46.81
C ALA A 14 31.57 -16.72 -45.42
N ASP A 15 31.55 -18.01 -45.06
CA ASP A 15 31.29 -18.47 -43.69
C ASP A 15 32.51 -18.24 -42.79
N CYS A 16 32.29 -17.87 -41.51
CA CYS A 16 33.01 -18.49 -40.39
C CYS A 16 32.50 -18.07 -38.99
N ALA A 17 31.82 -19.01 -38.33
CA ALA A 17 31.90 -19.36 -36.90
C ALA A 17 31.51 -18.33 -35.78
N PRO A 18 31.07 -18.82 -34.59
CA PRO A 18 30.41 -17.99 -33.57
C PRO A 18 31.37 -17.41 -32.51
N VAL A 19 31.00 -16.25 -31.96
CA VAL A 19 31.73 -15.63 -30.84
C VAL A 19 31.39 -16.34 -29.53
N SER A 20 32.42 -16.94 -28.93
CA SER A 20 32.36 -17.69 -27.67
C SER A 20 32.08 -16.78 -26.46
N SER A 21 31.46 -17.36 -25.41
CA SER A 21 31.27 -16.69 -24.11
C SER A 21 32.53 -16.80 -23.24
N PRO A 22 32.96 -15.72 -22.55
CA PRO A 22 34.07 -15.80 -21.59
C PRO A 22 33.65 -16.52 -20.28
N PRO A 23 34.62 -17.12 -19.56
CA PRO A 23 34.34 -18.19 -18.60
C PRO A 23 33.95 -17.73 -17.18
N VAL A 24 33.29 -18.64 -16.46
CA VAL A 24 33.06 -18.57 -15.01
C VAL A 24 34.35 -18.86 -14.26
N THR A 25 34.94 -17.85 -13.62
CA THR A 25 36.08 -18.04 -12.71
C THR A 25 35.59 -18.30 -11.29
N ARG A 26 35.88 -19.49 -10.75
CA ARG A 26 35.75 -19.78 -9.31
C ARG A 26 36.97 -19.21 -8.59
N HIS A 27 36.76 -18.56 -7.44
CA HIS A 27 37.82 -18.28 -6.48
C HIS A 27 37.46 -18.83 -5.09
N THR A 28 37.95 -20.05 -4.86
CA THR A 28 38.51 -20.56 -3.59
C THR A 28 40.04 -20.64 -3.84
N THR A 29 40.97 -20.50 -2.90
CA THR A 29 40.96 -20.74 -1.44
C THR A 29 42.14 -19.99 -0.78
N ALA A 30 42.04 -19.70 0.53
CA ALA A 30 43.14 -19.63 1.52
C ALA A 30 42.48 -19.37 2.89
N ASP A 31 42.26 -20.36 3.76
CA ASP A 31 43.24 -21.10 4.61
C ASP A 31 43.89 -20.26 5.72
N ILE A 32 43.37 -20.38 6.94
CA ILE A 32 44.17 -20.49 8.19
C ILE A 32 43.56 -21.59 9.08
N THR A 33 44.25 -22.73 9.07
CA THR A 33 44.42 -23.77 10.09
C THR A 33 43.55 -23.82 11.37
N ALA A 34 42.75 -24.90 11.44
CA ALA A 34 42.70 -25.95 12.48
C ALA A 34 42.90 -25.66 13.99
N ALA A 35 41.92 -26.12 14.78
CA ALA A 35 42.15 -26.95 15.97
C ALA A 35 40.91 -27.86 16.23
N ASP A 36 41.14 -29.12 16.60
CA ASP A 36 40.10 -30.15 16.79
C ASP A 36 39.29 -30.00 18.09
N GLY A 37 38.07 -30.57 18.11
CA GLY A 37 37.24 -30.62 19.32
C GLY A 37 35.84 -31.21 19.12
N VAL A 38 35.74 -32.53 18.90
CA VAL A 38 34.43 -33.22 18.83
C VAL A 38 33.82 -33.40 20.22
N ILE A 39 32.74 -32.67 20.52
CA ILE A 39 31.77 -33.04 21.57
C ILE A 39 30.35 -32.81 21.03
N ASN A 40 29.50 -33.83 21.13
CA ASN A 40 28.11 -33.80 20.66
C ASN A 40 27.17 -32.97 21.57
N PRO A 41 26.03 -32.48 21.06
CA PRO A 41 25.38 -31.26 21.58
C PRO A 41 24.48 -31.48 22.81
N ALA A 42 24.40 -30.44 23.65
CA ALA A 42 23.41 -30.33 24.72
C ALA A 42 21.99 -30.17 24.13
N SER A 43 21.10 -31.10 24.47
CA SER A 43 19.69 -31.09 24.04
C SER A 43 18.82 -30.29 25.00
N THR A 44 18.16 -29.23 24.51
CA THR A 44 17.32 -28.35 25.33
C THR A 44 15.84 -28.72 25.22
N ARG A 45 15.25 -29.22 26.32
CA ARG A 45 13.79 -29.37 26.48
C ARG A 45 13.35 -28.57 27.70
N ASN A 46 12.37 -27.69 27.53
CA ASN A 46 11.75 -26.88 28.60
C ASN A 46 12.70 -25.92 29.36
N GLY A 47 13.73 -25.37 28.71
CA GLY A 47 14.33 -24.10 29.12
C GLY A 47 15.17 -24.10 30.41
N VAL A 48 15.63 -25.25 30.89
CA VAL A 48 16.57 -25.34 32.02
C VAL A 48 17.92 -25.83 31.50
N THR A 49 18.95 -24.99 31.63
CA THR A 49 20.35 -25.36 31.39
C THR A 49 20.99 -25.69 32.73
N VAL A 50 21.34 -26.97 32.94
CA VAL A 50 22.09 -27.39 34.14
C VAL A 50 23.58 -27.28 33.83
N VAL A 51 24.27 -26.37 34.53
CA VAL A 51 25.73 -26.27 34.51
C VAL A 51 26.25 -26.90 35.81
N PRO A 52 27.21 -27.85 35.77
CA PRO A 52 27.78 -28.41 36.99
C PRO A 52 28.62 -27.35 37.70
N SER A 53 28.27 -27.03 38.95
CA SER A 53 28.98 -26.03 39.76
C SER A 53 30.00 -26.70 40.68
N THR A 54 31.26 -26.32 40.55
CA THR A 54 32.35 -26.75 41.44
C THR A 54 32.28 -26.01 42.79
N SER A 55 32.67 -26.68 43.86
CA SER A 55 32.49 -26.26 45.25
C SER A 55 33.19 -24.94 45.64
N GLY A 56 32.50 -24.10 46.42
CA GLY A 56 33.07 -22.93 47.09
C GLY A 56 32.05 -22.24 48.02
N SER A 57 32.26 -22.34 49.33
CA SER A 57 31.36 -21.76 50.35
C SER A 57 31.64 -20.26 50.56
N VAL A 58 30.57 -19.46 50.77
CA VAL A 58 30.36 -18.56 51.93
C VAL A 58 28.95 -17.91 51.81
N THR A 59 28.36 -17.62 52.97
CA THR A 59 26.97 -17.22 53.29
C THR A 59 26.30 -16.14 52.40
N PRO A 60 25.01 -16.31 52.02
CA PRO A 60 24.22 -15.27 51.36
C PRO A 60 23.60 -14.28 52.37
N ALA A 61 23.66 -12.99 52.06
CA ALA A 61 22.95 -11.95 52.80
C ALA A 61 21.43 -12.00 52.51
N THR A 62 20.61 -11.87 53.56
CA THR A 62 19.15 -11.91 53.47
C THR A 62 18.59 -10.66 52.79
N VAL A 63 18.28 -10.74 51.50
CA VAL A 63 17.44 -9.75 50.81
C VAL A 63 16.00 -10.25 50.80
N THR A 64 15.22 -9.80 51.77
CA THR A 64 13.77 -9.95 51.79
C THR A 64 13.13 -9.12 50.68
N GLY A 65 12.19 -9.69 49.90
CA GLY A 65 11.34 -8.92 48.99
C GLY A 65 11.44 -9.21 47.49
N ALA A 66 11.78 -10.42 47.06
CA ALA A 66 11.58 -10.82 45.66
C ALA A 66 10.10 -11.17 45.38
N THR A 67 9.27 -10.15 45.16
CA THR A 67 7.87 -10.34 44.73
C THR A 67 7.85 -11.11 43.41
N LYS A 68 7.22 -12.30 43.39
CA LYS A 68 7.06 -13.10 42.15
C LYS A 68 6.51 -12.19 41.03
N PRO A 69 7.03 -12.28 39.78
CA PRO A 69 6.49 -11.50 38.68
C PRO A 69 5.01 -11.87 38.54
N SER A 70 4.13 -10.90 38.78
CA SER A 70 2.69 -11.15 38.76
C SER A 70 2.32 -11.69 37.39
N CYS A 71 1.62 -12.82 37.38
CA CYS A 71 1.05 -13.36 36.16
C CYS A 71 0.03 -12.33 35.66
N ARG A 72 0.45 -11.44 34.75
CA ARG A 72 -0.43 -10.47 34.11
C ARG A 72 -1.43 -11.26 33.29
N MET A 73 -2.59 -11.51 33.88
CA MET A 73 -3.73 -12.15 33.24
C MET A 73 -3.94 -11.50 31.87
N PRO A 74 -3.90 -12.26 30.76
CA PRO A 74 -4.05 -11.67 29.44
C PRO A 74 -5.41 -10.99 29.36
N THR A 75 -5.41 -9.68 29.08
CA THR A 75 -6.62 -8.87 28.95
C THR A 75 -7.50 -9.50 27.89
N ARG A 76 -8.65 -10.06 28.31
CA ARG A 76 -9.51 -10.89 27.44
C ARG A 76 -10.17 -10.11 26.30
N GLY A 77 -10.06 -8.77 26.27
CA GLY A 77 -10.40 -7.91 25.13
C GLY A 77 -11.81 -8.14 24.59
N ILE A 78 -11.97 -8.09 23.26
CA ILE A 78 -13.25 -8.35 22.57
C ILE A 78 -13.80 -9.75 22.91
N THR A 79 -12.94 -10.74 23.13
CA THR A 79 -13.35 -12.09 23.56
C THR A 79 -13.85 -12.18 25.02
N ALA A 80 -13.87 -11.07 25.76
CA ALA A 80 -14.62 -10.94 27.01
C ALA A 80 -16.09 -10.52 26.79
N ARG A 81 -16.39 -9.92 25.63
CA ARG A 81 -17.71 -9.37 25.28
C ARG A 81 -18.44 -10.17 24.19
N ALA A 82 -17.73 -11.05 23.46
CA ALA A 82 -18.29 -11.84 22.37
C ALA A 82 -17.76 -13.28 22.35
N SER A 83 -18.60 -14.23 21.93
CA SER A 83 -18.21 -15.64 21.84
C SER A 83 -17.18 -15.88 20.73
N SER A 84 -16.30 -16.87 20.92
CA SER A 84 -15.24 -17.18 19.95
C SER A 84 -15.77 -17.71 18.60
N LEU A 85 -16.95 -18.35 18.61
CA LEU A 85 -17.66 -18.80 17.41
C LEU A 85 -18.25 -17.62 16.64
N TRP A 86 -19.01 -16.75 17.33
CA TRP A 86 -19.56 -15.53 16.72
C TRP A 86 -18.45 -14.67 16.12
N LEU A 87 -17.37 -14.43 16.86
CA LEU A 87 -16.27 -13.60 16.39
C LEU A 87 -15.59 -14.21 15.16
N ARG A 88 -15.45 -15.54 15.09
CA ARG A 88 -14.94 -16.24 13.90
C ARG A 88 -15.85 -16.00 12.69
N ASP A 89 -17.16 -16.12 12.88
CA ASP A 89 -18.12 -16.05 11.78
C ASP A 89 -18.27 -14.61 11.25
N VAL A 90 -18.24 -13.60 12.13
CA VAL A 90 -18.15 -12.18 11.72
C VAL A 90 -16.81 -11.86 11.04
N ILE A 91 -15.68 -12.43 11.51
CA ILE A 91 -14.38 -12.32 10.81
C ILE A 91 -14.47 -12.92 9.39
N TYR A 92 -15.14 -14.07 9.23
CA TYR A 92 -15.31 -14.73 7.94
C TYR A 92 -16.18 -13.88 7.02
N GLU A 93 -17.36 -13.43 7.49
CA GLU A 93 -18.27 -12.58 6.72
C GLU A 93 -17.57 -11.31 6.21
N ARG A 94 -16.91 -10.56 7.10
CA ARG A 94 -16.14 -9.36 6.72
C ARG A 94 -15.03 -9.67 5.73
N SER A 95 -14.37 -10.82 5.85
CA SER A 95 -13.29 -11.23 4.95
C SER A 95 -13.81 -11.66 3.58
N LEU A 96 -14.93 -12.39 3.53
CA LEU A 96 -15.54 -12.89 2.29
C LEU A 96 -16.19 -11.74 1.50
N LYS A 97 -16.86 -10.78 2.16
CA LYS A 97 -17.34 -9.52 1.55
C LYS A 97 -16.19 -8.70 0.96
N LEU A 98 -15.02 -8.70 1.60
CA LEU A 98 -13.80 -8.08 1.05
C LEU A 98 -13.30 -8.80 -0.21
N VAL A 99 -13.34 -10.14 -0.24
CA VAL A 99 -12.96 -10.94 -1.41
C VAL A 99 -13.95 -10.75 -2.56
N ASP A 100 -15.25 -10.69 -2.28
CA ASP A 100 -16.25 -10.40 -3.32
C ASP A 100 -15.98 -9.03 -3.94
N ARG A 101 -15.91 -7.97 -3.12
CA ARG A 101 -15.63 -6.60 -3.57
C ARG A 101 -14.41 -6.52 -4.48
N PHE A 102 -13.27 -7.03 -4.03
CA PHE A 102 -11.99 -6.87 -4.74
C PHE A 102 -11.65 -7.99 -5.72
N ARG A 103 -12.42 -9.09 -5.72
CA ARG A 103 -12.26 -10.36 -6.47
C ARG A 103 -10.95 -11.12 -6.20
N VAL A 104 -9.95 -10.49 -5.60
CA VAL A 104 -8.68 -11.07 -5.19
C VAL A 104 -8.19 -10.35 -3.94
N ILE A 105 -7.60 -11.10 -3.00
CA ILE A 105 -7.00 -10.53 -1.78
C ILE A 105 -5.73 -11.30 -1.36
N ARG A 106 -4.96 -10.70 -0.46
CA ARG A 106 -3.84 -11.29 0.29
C ARG A 106 -4.18 -11.33 1.79
N THR A 107 -3.38 -12.04 2.57
CA THR A 107 -3.56 -12.07 4.04
C THR A 107 -3.35 -10.71 4.71
N ILE A 108 -2.49 -9.83 4.16
CA ILE A 108 -2.29 -8.47 4.69
C ILE A 108 -3.53 -7.59 4.49
N ASP A 109 -4.32 -7.85 3.45
CA ASP A 109 -5.53 -7.09 3.14
C ASP A 109 -6.62 -7.41 4.19
N ILE A 110 -6.74 -8.69 4.61
CA ILE A 110 -7.56 -9.07 5.77
C ILE A 110 -7.00 -8.52 7.09
N ALA A 111 -5.68 -8.47 7.27
CA ALA A 111 -5.07 -7.90 8.48
C ALA A 111 -5.46 -6.43 8.67
N ALA A 112 -5.43 -5.63 7.58
CA ALA A 112 -5.85 -4.23 7.61
C ALA A 112 -7.38 -4.04 7.65
N TRP A 113 -8.19 -4.99 7.18
CA TRP A 113 -9.65 -4.87 7.16
C TRP A 113 -10.34 -5.35 8.44
N CYS A 114 -9.76 -6.35 9.11
CA CYS A 114 -10.35 -7.00 10.28
C CYS A 114 -9.58 -6.69 11.57
N PHE A 115 -8.27 -6.41 11.52
CA PHE A 115 -7.45 -6.23 12.72
C PHE A 115 -6.56 -4.96 12.69
N PRO A 116 -7.02 -3.81 12.15
CA PRO A 116 -6.17 -2.63 12.00
C PRO A 116 -5.78 -1.97 13.33
N GLU A 117 -6.52 -2.27 14.41
CA GLU A 117 -6.22 -1.78 15.77
C GLU A 117 -4.97 -2.43 16.38
N ARG A 118 -4.49 -3.53 15.80
CA ARG A 118 -3.42 -4.36 16.38
C ARG A 118 -2.07 -4.01 15.78
N PRO A 119 -0.98 -4.13 16.56
CA PRO A 119 0.38 -4.15 16.02
C PRO A 119 0.52 -5.18 14.91
N PHE A 120 1.31 -4.87 13.88
CA PHE A 120 1.29 -5.61 12.61
C PHE A 120 1.44 -7.13 12.76
N LYS A 121 2.36 -7.58 13.62
CA LYS A 121 2.62 -9.00 13.90
C LYS A 121 1.39 -9.73 14.45
N ALA A 122 0.60 -9.07 15.30
CA ALA A 122 -0.63 -9.60 15.86
C ALA A 122 -1.78 -9.60 14.83
N ALA A 123 -1.92 -8.51 14.07
CA ALA A 123 -2.91 -8.39 12.98
C ALA A 123 -2.70 -9.49 11.92
N LEU A 124 -1.46 -9.66 11.44
CA LEU A 124 -1.10 -10.66 10.44
C LEU A 124 -1.29 -12.09 10.96
N THR A 125 -0.97 -12.35 12.23
CA THR A 125 -1.19 -13.68 12.85
C THR A 125 -2.68 -14.03 12.92
N ALA A 126 -3.53 -13.08 13.31
CA ALA A 126 -4.98 -13.27 13.34
C ALA A 126 -5.55 -13.50 11.93
N ALA A 127 -5.16 -12.68 10.96
CA ALA A 127 -5.55 -12.84 9.55
C ALA A 127 -5.08 -14.18 8.96
N GLN A 128 -3.86 -14.63 9.26
CA GLN A 128 -3.39 -15.95 8.83
C GLN A 128 -4.24 -17.10 9.40
N ARG A 129 -4.67 -17.01 10.67
CA ARG A 129 -5.54 -18.04 11.28
C ARG A 129 -6.92 -18.08 10.59
N ALA A 130 -7.55 -16.92 10.41
CA ALA A 130 -8.83 -16.80 9.70
C ALA A 130 -8.76 -17.35 8.27
N VAL A 131 -7.74 -16.95 7.49
CA VAL A 131 -7.53 -17.42 6.12
C VAL A 131 -7.30 -18.93 6.05
N ARG A 132 -6.50 -19.51 6.96
CA ARG A 132 -6.33 -20.98 7.02
C ARG A 132 -7.66 -21.69 7.30
N GLY A 133 -8.50 -21.12 8.17
CA GLY A 133 -9.84 -21.63 8.46
C GLY A 133 -10.78 -21.60 7.24
N MET A 134 -10.90 -20.44 6.58
CA MET A 134 -11.72 -20.28 5.36
C MET A 134 -11.24 -21.17 4.21
N VAL A 135 -9.92 -21.36 4.04
CA VAL A 135 -9.35 -22.28 3.04
C VAL A 135 -9.65 -23.74 3.41
N LYS A 136 -9.52 -24.14 4.69
CA LYS A 136 -9.85 -25.50 5.16
C LYS A 136 -11.34 -25.82 4.94
N GLN A 137 -12.22 -24.84 5.08
CA GLN A 137 -13.66 -24.98 4.81
C GLN A 137 -14.04 -24.83 3.33
N GLY A 138 -13.07 -24.61 2.43
CA GLY A 138 -13.30 -24.49 0.99
C GLY A 138 -13.93 -23.17 0.54
N LEU A 139 -14.07 -22.17 1.42
CA LEU A 139 -14.68 -20.85 1.11
C LEU A 139 -13.73 -19.98 0.27
N LEU A 140 -12.42 -20.16 0.46
CA LEU A 140 -11.36 -19.50 -0.30
C LEU A 140 -10.44 -20.51 -0.97
N ARG A 141 -10.04 -20.24 -2.21
CA ARG A 141 -8.99 -21.01 -2.91
C ARG A 141 -7.69 -20.21 -2.93
N ARG A 142 -6.59 -20.87 -2.56
CA ARG A 142 -5.24 -20.29 -2.56
C ARG A 142 -4.60 -20.43 -3.94
N TYR A 143 -3.97 -19.34 -4.40
CA TYR A 143 -3.14 -19.31 -5.61
C TYR A 143 -1.76 -18.73 -5.30
N ARG A 144 -0.81 -18.97 -6.21
CA ARG A 144 0.53 -18.39 -6.18
C ARG A 144 0.81 -17.74 -7.53
N THR A 145 1.16 -16.45 -7.52
CA THR A 145 1.46 -15.70 -8.75
C THR A 145 2.85 -16.03 -9.29
N ASP A 146 3.14 -15.56 -10.51
CA ASP A 146 4.47 -15.59 -11.14
C ASP A 146 5.58 -15.04 -10.22
N ARG A 147 5.30 -13.95 -9.50
CA ARG A 147 6.17 -13.30 -8.51
C ARG A 147 6.09 -13.95 -7.12
N PHE A 148 5.65 -15.20 -7.05
CA PHE A 148 5.53 -16.01 -5.84
C PHE A 148 4.67 -15.42 -4.71
N GLN A 149 3.81 -14.43 -5.01
CA GLN A 149 2.88 -13.88 -4.02
C GLN A 149 1.74 -14.87 -3.80
N THR A 150 1.29 -15.02 -2.54
CA THR A 150 0.09 -15.81 -2.24
C THR A 150 -1.13 -14.90 -2.27
N VAL A 151 -2.11 -15.26 -3.10
CA VAL A 151 -3.40 -14.58 -3.22
C VAL A 151 -4.55 -15.58 -3.05
N TYR A 152 -5.74 -15.07 -2.78
CA TYR A 152 -6.95 -15.87 -2.55
C TYR A 152 -8.11 -15.35 -3.40
N GLY A 153 -8.88 -16.29 -3.95
CA GLY A 153 -10.14 -16.04 -4.64
C GLY A 153 -11.32 -16.69 -3.92
N LEU A 154 -12.51 -16.12 -4.09
CA LEU A 154 -13.77 -16.63 -3.56
C LEU A 154 -14.21 -17.84 -4.39
N THR A 155 -14.54 -18.95 -3.73
CA THR A 155 -15.06 -20.16 -4.38
C THR A 155 -16.58 -20.09 -4.50
N GLN A 156 -17.20 -21.04 -5.23
CA GLN A 156 -18.66 -21.15 -5.23
C GLN A 156 -19.20 -21.39 -3.81
N ARG A 157 -18.62 -22.32 -3.06
CA ARG A 157 -18.98 -22.56 -1.64
C ARG A 157 -18.86 -21.29 -0.77
N GLY A 158 -17.92 -20.39 -1.09
CA GLY A 158 -17.79 -19.09 -0.42
C GLY A 158 -18.87 -18.08 -0.83
N VAL A 159 -19.39 -18.16 -2.06
CA VAL A 159 -20.58 -17.42 -2.51
C VAL A 159 -21.83 -17.98 -1.83
N ASP A 160 -22.00 -19.30 -1.81
CA ASP A 160 -23.15 -19.97 -1.22
C ASP A 160 -23.23 -19.62 0.28
N TRP A 161 -22.10 -19.68 1.01
CA TRP A 161 -22.00 -19.25 2.40
C TRP A 161 -22.35 -17.75 2.58
N LEU A 162 -21.95 -16.86 1.67
CA LEU A 162 -22.37 -15.46 1.71
C LEU A 162 -23.88 -15.30 1.47
N GLY A 163 -24.46 -16.12 0.58
CA GLY A 163 -25.90 -16.17 0.32
C GLY A 163 -26.71 -16.64 1.54
N GLU A 164 -26.23 -17.66 2.26
CA GLU A 164 -26.77 -18.10 3.55
C GLU A 164 -26.78 -16.97 4.60
N HIS A 165 -25.86 -16.00 4.48
CA HIS A 165 -25.77 -14.81 5.33
C HIS A 165 -26.41 -13.56 4.71
N GLY A 166 -27.22 -13.70 3.65
CA GLY A 166 -28.00 -12.62 3.04
C GLY A 166 -27.25 -11.74 2.03
N TYR A 167 -26.06 -12.14 1.56
CA TYR A 167 -25.25 -11.36 0.63
C TYR A 167 -25.18 -11.98 -0.77
N ALA A 168 -25.60 -11.23 -1.79
CA ALA A 168 -25.32 -11.56 -3.18
C ALA A 168 -23.82 -11.42 -3.47
N ALA A 169 -23.19 -12.48 -3.98
CA ALA A 169 -21.76 -12.53 -4.28
C ALA A 169 -21.49 -13.33 -5.57
N ALA A 170 -20.26 -13.26 -6.10
CA ALA A 170 -19.86 -14.02 -7.28
C ALA A 170 -18.43 -14.57 -7.20
N SER A 171 -18.30 -15.83 -7.60
CA SER A 171 -17.04 -16.60 -7.56
C SER A 171 -15.94 -15.91 -8.36
N SER A 172 -14.73 -15.88 -7.81
CA SER A 172 -13.58 -15.22 -8.44
C SER A 172 -12.42 -16.16 -8.77
N VAL A 173 -12.55 -17.45 -8.44
CA VAL A 173 -11.57 -18.53 -8.71
C VAL A 173 -10.94 -18.45 -10.10
N ARG A 174 -11.75 -18.41 -11.17
CA ARG A 174 -11.25 -18.33 -12.56
C ARG A 174 -10.50 -17.02 -12.83
N ARG A 175 -11.01 -15.90 -12.33
CA ARG A 175 -10.33 -14.61 -12.49
C ARG A 175 -8.96 -14.61 -11.81
N VAL A 176 -8.80 -15.31 -10.68
CA VAL A 176 -7.53 -15.38 -9.95
C VAL A 176 -6.56 -16.41 -10.56
N SER A 177 -7.02 -17.51 -11.16
CA SER A 177 -6.13 -18.43 -11.89
C SER A 177 -5.49 -17.77 -13.11
N ASP A 178 -6.23 -16.89 -13.78
CA ASP A 178 -5.83 -16.30 -15.06
C ASP A 178 -4.95 -15.03 -14.86
N MET A 179 -4.65 -14.66 -13.60
CA MET A 179 -3.88 -13.45 -13.26
C MET A 179 -2.37 -13.71 -13.21
N THR A 180 -1.64 -13.16 -14.19
CA THR A 180 -0.17 -13.20 -14.24
C THR A 180 0.44 -12.30 -13.14
N ASN A 181 0.38 -10.96 -13.31
CA ASN A 181 1.02 -10.00 -12.40
C ASN A 181 0.00 -8.96 -11.84
N PRO A 182 -0.64 -9.26 -10.70
CA PRO A 182 -1.68 -8.41 -10.10
C PRO A 182 -1.16 -7.32 -9.15
N GLU A 183 0.15 -7.19 -8.97
CA GLU A 183 0.77 -6.45 -7.84
C GLU A 183 0.30 -4.99 -7.72
N HIS A 184 0.16 -4.28 -8.85
CA HIS A 184 -0.30 -2.88 -8.89
C HIS A 184 -1.69 -2.71 -8.28
N ARG A 185 -2.62 -3.55 -8.76
CA ARG A 185 -4.01 -3.60 -8.32
C ARG A 185 -4.10 -3.97 -6.84
N LEU A 186 -3.29 -4.93 -6.39
CA LEU A 186 -3.25 -5.32 -4.98
C LEU A 186 -2.78 -4.19 -4.06
N TRP A 187 -1.86 -3.33 -4.51
CA TRP A 187 -1.47 -2.14 -3.75
C TRP A 187 -2.54 -1.04 -3.76
N ALA A 188 -3.15 -0.75 -4.91
CA ALA A 188 -4.26 0.20 -5.00
C ALA A 188 -5.44 -0.22 -4.09
N GLN A 189 -5.83 -1.50 -4.13
CA GLN A 189 -6.84 -2.09 -3.24
C GLN A 189 -6.44 -1.98 -1.77
N PHE A 190 -5.17 -2.23 -1.43
CA PHE A 190 -4.68 -2.13 -0.06
C PHE A 190 -4.71 -0.70 0.49
N LEU A 191 -4.45 0.32 -0.33
CA LEU A 191 -4.60 1.73 0.05
C LEU A 191 -6.06 2.08 0.36
N VAL A 192 -7.01 1.58 -0.45
CA VAL A 192 -8.46 1.71 -0.17
C VAL A 192 -8.83 1.06 1.16
N ILE A 193 -8.30 -0.14 1.45
CA ILE A 193 -8.55 -0.84 2.72
C ILE A 193 -7.98 -0.02 3.89
N CYS A 194 -6.75 0.48 3.78
CA CYS A 194 -6.11 1.27 4.82
C CYS A 194 -6.80 2.61 5.06
N ALA A 195 -7.31 3.26 4.02
CA ALA A 195 -8.12 4.48 4.15
C ALA A 195 -9.44 4.20 4.88
N ARG A 196 -10.14 3.10 4.52
CA ARG A 196 -11.38 2.71 5.22
C ARG A 196 -11.14 2.24 6.66
N ALA A 197 -9.98 1.66 6.96
CA ALA A 197 -9.56 1.35 8.34
C ALA A 197 -9.35 2.61 9.20
N ARG A 198 -9.06 3.76 8.60
CA ARG A 198 -9.05 5.10 9.25
C ARG A 198 -10.41 5.81 9.21
N GLY A 199 -11.49 5.11 8.85
CA GLY A 199 -12.84 5.69 8.76
C GLY A 199 -13.09 6.58 7.53
N LEU A 200 -12.18 6.63 6.55
CA LEU A 200 -12.40 7.39 5.32
C LEU A 200 -13.27 6.62 4.33
N ARG A 201 -14.12 7.33 3.58
CA ARG A 201 -14.74 6.75 2.36
C ARG A 201 -13.62 6.59 1.31
N ALA A 202 -13.46 5.40 0.74
CA ALA A 202 -12.45 5.16 -0.29
C ALA A 202 -12.86 4.09 -1.32
N LEU A 203 -12.37 4.29 -2.54
CA LEU A 203 -12.72 3.59 -3.78
C LEU A 203 -11.47 3.32 -4.63
N THR A 204 -11.48 2.23 -5.39
CA THR A 204 -10.53 1.96 -6.49
C THR A 204 -10.91 2.73 -7.76
N GLU A 205 -10.00 2.83 -8.74
CA GLU A 205 -10.30 3.43 -10.07
C GLU A 205 -11.64 2.96 -10.65
N SER A 206 -11.87 1.65 -10.67
CA SER A 206 -13.06 1.05 -11.29
C SER A 206 -14.35 1.40 -10.54
N GLU A 207 -14.31 1.43 -9.21
CA GLU A 207 -15.46 1.78 -8.37
C GLU A 207 -15.78 3.28 -8.48
N LEU A 208 -14.75 4.13 -8.52
CA LEU A 208 -14.90 5.57 -8.76
C LEU A 208 -15.53 5.83 -10.14
N LEU A 209 -15.05 5.17 -11.20
CA LEU A 209 -15.65 5.30 -12.53
C LEU A 209 -17.08 4.76 -12.56
N GLN A 210 -17.41 3.70 -11.81
CA GLN A 210 -18.79 3.22 -11.69
C GLN A 210 -19.69 4.25 -11.01
N GLU A 211 -19.27 4.84 -9.89
CA GLU A 211 -20.02 5.91 -9.21
C GLU A 211 -20.19 7.14 -10.11
N LEU A 212 -19.12 7.61 -10.76
CA LEU A 212 -19.16 8.79 -11.65
C LEU A 212 -20.05 8.60 -12.89
N ASN A 213 -20.23 7.35 -13.33
CA ASN A 213 -21.07 7.02 -14.49
C ASN A 213 -22.48 6.56 -14.11
N ALA A 214 -22.79 6.39 -12.82
CA ALA A 214 -24.13 6.03 -12.34
C ALA A 214 -25.13 7.16 -12.68
N GLY A 215 -25.99 6.93 -13.67
CA GLY A 215 -26.94 7.93 -14.16
C GLY A 215 -26.33 9.05 -15.01
N ALA A 216 -25.05 8.96 -15.42
CA ALA A 216 -24.41 10.00 -16.21
C ALA A 216 -24.90 10.01 -17.67
N LYS A 217 -25.39 11.15 -18.16
CA LYS A 217 -25.85 11.33 -19.56
C LYS A 217 -24.73 11.20 -20.60
N LYS A 218 -23.48 11.41 -20.20
CA LYS A 218 -22.27 11.25 -21.03
C LYS A 218 -21.21 10.54 -20.20
N PRO A 219 -20.43 9.61 -20.78
CA PRO A 219 -19.50 8.80 -20.01
C PRO A 219 -18.32 9.64 -19.48
N VAL A 220 -18.18 9.68 -18.16
CA VAL A 220 -17.08 10.35 -17.47
C VAL A 220 -15.80 9.52 -17.62
N GLN A 221 -14.84 10.05 -18.37
CA GLN A 221 -13.62 9.34 -18.76
C GLN A 221 -12.44 9.49 -17.78
N GLY A 222 -12.59 10.28 -16.72
CA GLY A 222 -11.60 10.41 -15.65
C GLY A 222 -12.08 11.34 -14.54
N TYR A 223 -11.31 11.41 -13.46
CA TYR A 223 -11.70 12.11 -12.25
C TYR A 223 -11.35 13.60 -12.29
N ILE A 224 -10.32 13.97 -13.06
CA ILE A 224 -9.91 15.36 -13.27
C ILE A 224 -9.31 15.54 -14.68
N THR A 225 -9.71 16.62 -15.36
CA THR A 225 -9.20 16.98 -16.70
C THR A 225 -8.10 18.03 -16.58
N VAL A 226 -6.89 17.72 -17.05
CA VAL A 226 -5.71 18.58 -16.91
C VAL A 226 -5.07 18.87 -18.26
N SER A 227 -4.33 19.97 -18.34
CA SER A 227 -3.54 20.35 -19.51
C SER A 227 -2.12 19.77 -19.38
N VAL A 228 -1.76 18.82 -20.24
CA VAL A 228 -0.44 18.17 -20.26
C VAL A 228 0.37 18.68 -21.44
N ARG A 229 1.58 19.17 -21.19
CA ARG A 229 2.51 19.59 -22.25
C ARG A 229 3.12 18.36 -22.93
N ARG A 230 2.97 18.26 -24.26
CA ARG A 230 3.55 17.19 -25.10
C ARG A 230 4.26 17.83 -26.29
N GLY A 231 5.59 17.75 -26.31
CA GLY A 231 6.41 18.44 -27.31
C GLY A 231 6.13 19.95 -27.32
N ASN A 232 5.83 20.48 -28.49
CA ASN A 232 5.53 21.91 -28.67
C ASN A 232 4.07 22.29 -28.33
N GLY A 233 3.20 21.32 -28.03
CA GLY A 233 1.77 21.53 -27.78
C GLY A 233 1.33 21.24 -26.34
N THR A 234 0.07 21.60 -26.06
CA THR A 234 -0.63 21.27 -24.82
C THR A 234 -1.89 20.47 -25.16
N VAL A 235 -2.09 19.34 -24.48
CA VAL A 235 -3.20 18.41 -24.74
C VAL A 235 -4.04 18.27 -23.47
N LEU A 236 -5.37 18.38 -23.59
CA LEU A 236 -6.28 18.05 -22.49
C LEU A 236 -6.33 16.54 -22.28
N LYS A 237 -6.09 16.10 -21.04
CA LYS A 237 -6.08 14.69 -20.65
C LYS A 237 -6.93 14.46 -19.42
N ASN A 238 -7.76 13.43 -19.46
CA ASN A 238 -8.52 12.96 -18.31
C ASN A 238 -7.64 12.01 -17.50
N LEU A 239 -7.24 12.42 -16.30
CA LEU A 239 -6.48 11.57 -15.38
C LEU A 239 -7.41 10.75 -14.49
N ARG A 240 -6.89 9.62 -14.01
CA ARG A 240 -7.61 8.68 -13.13
C ARG A 240 -6.69 8.26 -11.99
N PRO A 241 -7.17 8.25 -10.73
CA PRO A 241 -6.41 7.72 -9.61
C PRO A 241 -6.45 6.20 -9.62
N ASP A 242 -5.37 5.55 -9.15
CA ASP A 242 -5.40 4.12 -8.85
C ASP A 242 -6.37 3.81 -7.71
N ALA A 243 -6.41 4.71 -6.72
CA ALA A 243 -7.37 4.73 -5.64
C ALA A 243 -7.65 6.17 -5.19
N VAL A 244 -8.85 6.44 -4.69
CA VAL A 244 -9.25 7.72 -4.11
C VAL A 244 -9.80 7.50 -2.71
N ALA A 245 -9.50 8.43 -1.80
CA ALA A 245 -10.23 8.57 -0.54
C ALA A 245 -10.82 9.97 -0.42
N PHE A 246 -11.78 10.12 0.49
CA PHE A 246 -12.45 11.37 0.79
C PHE A 246 -12.33 11.64 2.29
N GLU A 247 -12.05 12.89 2.66
CA GLU A 247 -12.03 13.34 4.05
C GLU A 247 -13.40 13.09 4.72
N LYS A 248 -13.46 13.04 6.07
CA LYS A 248 -14.70 12.71 6.81
C LYS A 248 -15.91 13.60 6.41
N ALA A 249 -15.68 14.87 6.09
CA ALA A 249 -16.71 15.81 5.62
C ALA A 249 -17.15 15.62 4.15
N GLY A 250 -16.51 14.73 3.39
CA GLY A 250 -16.85 14.41 2.01
C GLY A 250 -16.54 15.49 0.95
N LEU A 251 -16.12 16.69 1.34
CA LEU A 251 -15.87 17.83 0.43
C LEU A 251 -14.51 17.77 -0.29
N ASP A 252 -13.53 17.12 0.31
CA ASP A 252 -12.14 17.08 -0.14
C ASP A 252 -11.71 15.66 -0.53
N ALA A 253 -10.93 15.55 -1.61
CA ALA A 253 -10.45 14.32 -2.20
C ALA A 253 -8.94 14.14 -2.05
N ILE A 254 -8.55 12.89 -1.80
CA ILE A 254 -7.19 12.39 -1.63
C ILE A 254 -6.91 11.41 -2.77
N TRP A 255 -5.99 11.76 -3.66
CA TRP A 255 -5.57 10.95 -4.79
C TRP A 255 -4.44 10.01 -4.40
N PHE A 256 -4.54 8.73 -4.76
CA PHE A 256 -3.46 7.76 -4.64
C PHE A 256 -2.97 7.29 -6.01
N GLU A 257 -1.65 7.25 -6.15
CA GLU A 257 -0.92 6.85 -7.35
C GLU A 257 0.14 5.80 -6.96
N VAL A 258 0.10 4.59 -7.53
CA VAL A 258 0.97 3.46 -7.18
C VAL A 258 2.13 3.35 -8.17
N ASP A 259 3.26 3.98 -7.85
CA ASP A 259 4.37 4.03 -8.78
C ASP A 259 5.28 2.79 -8.71
N ARG A 260 5.12 1.92 -9.71
CA ARG A 260 5.79 0.60 -9.79
C ARG A 260 6.94 0.48 -10.78
N SER A 261 7.26 1.53 -11.54
CA SER A 261 8.27 1.49 -12.62
C SER A 261 8.94 2.85 -12.80
N LYS A 262 10.09 2.91 -13.47
CA LYS A 262 10.65 4.19 -13.93
C LYS A 262 9.57 4.93 -14.73
N ARG A 263 9.15 6.14 -14.32
CA ARG A 263 8.19 6.93 -15.09
C ARG A 263 8.80 7.23 -16.46
N GLY A 264 8.05 6.92 -17.52
CA GLY A 264 8.29 7.55 -18.83
C GLY A 264 7.97 9.04 -18.74
N SER A 265 8.50 9.83 -19.68
CA SER A 265 8.28 11.28 -19.75
C SER A 265 6.79 11.65 -19.65
N GLU A 266 5.90 10.88 -20.28
CA GLU A 266 4.45 11.08 -20.18
C GLU A 266 3.93 11.00 -18.74
N ARG A 267 4.35 10.00 -17.95
CA ARG A 267 3.91 9.85 -16.55
C ARG A 267 4.48 10.91 -15.63
N GLN A 268 5.62 11.52 -15.99
CA GLN A 268 6.15 12.68 -15.28
C GLN A 268 5.32 13.93 -15.60
N ALA A 269 5.00 14.15 -16.88
CA ALA A 269 4.13 15.23 -17.31
C ALA A 269 2.70 15.12 -16.73
N ASP A 270 2.15 13.90 -16.63
CA ASP A 270 0.87 13.63 -15.96
C ASP A 270 0.91 14.01 -14.47
N LEU A 271 1.99 13.65 -13.75
CA LEU A 271 2.14 13.97 -12.33
C LEU A 271 2.32 15.48 -12.11
N VAL A 272 3.10 16.17 -12.95
CA VAL A 272 3.23 17.64 -12.91
C VAL A 272 1.87 18.31 -13.16
N ALA A 273 1.11 17.86 -14.16
CA ALA A 273 -0.21 18.39 -14.47
C ALA A 273 -1.24 18.10 -13.35
N LEU A 274 -1.12 16.96 -12.67
CA LEU A 274 -1.92 16.61 -11.49
C LEU A 274 -1.59 17.50 -10.29
N ILE A 275 -0.30 17.81 -10.05
CA ILE A 275 0.13 18.72 -8.98
C ILE A 275 -0.44 20.13 -9.21
N HIS A 276 -0.37 20.65 -10.44
CA HIS A 276 -1.03 21.92 -10.81
C HIS A 276 -2.56 21.87 -10.72
N ALA A 277 -3.17 20.69 -10.56
CA ALA A 277 -4.60 20.53 -10.42
C ALA A 277 -5.07 20.44 -8.96
N LEU A 278 -4.16 20.51 -7.97
CA LEU A 278 -4.49 20.71 -6.56
C LEU A 278 -5.32 22.00 -6.38
N GLY A 279 -6.22 22.00 -5.38
CA GLY A 279 -7.18 23.07 -5.12
C GLY A 279 -8.35 23.15 -6.11
N ARG A 280 -8.31 22.46 -7.25
CA ARG A 280 -9.39 22.48 -8.25
C ARG A 280 -10.49 21.45 -7.93
N LYS A 281 -11.64 21.63 -8.58
CA LYS A 281 -12.76 20.68 -8.52
C LYS A 281 -12.57 19.44 -9.39
N THR A 282 -13.02 18.30 -8.87
CA THR A 282 -13.06 16.98 -9.53
C THR A 282 -14.42 16.75 -10.20
N ALA A 283 -14.56 15.66 -10.95
CA ALA A 283 -15.77 15.32 -11.70
C ALA A 283 -17.05 15.17 -10.85
N ASP A 284 -16.91 14.95 -9.54
CA ASP A 284 -17.99 14.86 -8.54
C ASP A 284 -18.10 16.08 -7.61
N GLY A 285 -17.52 17.23 -8.01
CA GLY A 285 -17.62 18.51 -7.29
C GLY A 285 -16.76 18.63 -6.02
N LYS A 286 -15.98 17.60 -5.67
CA LYS A 286 -15.04 17.64 -4.54
C LYS A 286 -13.78 18.41 -4.89
N THR A 287 -13.04 18.88 -3.90
CA THR A 287 -11.79 19.61 -4.13
C THR A 287 -10.60 18.64 -4.03
N LEU A 288 -9.72 18.60 -5.03
CA LEU A 288 -8.50 17.80 -4.96
C LEU A 288 -7.52 18.47 -3.98
N ARG A 289 -7.36 17.93 -2.77
CA ARG A 289 -6.50 18.51 -1.72
C ARG A 289 -5.18 17.80 -1.53
N GLN A 290 -5.08 16.54 -1.92
CA GLN A 290 -3.90 15.72 -1.63
C GLN A 290 -3.57 14.82 -2.81
N VAL A 291 -2.29 14.76 -3.17
CA VAL A 291 -1.74 13.81 -4.15
C VAL A 291 -0.70 12.96 -3.43
N VAL A 292 -0.98 11.68 -3.27
CA VAL A 292 -0.14 10.70 -2.58
C VAL A 292 0.49 9.76 -3.62
N VAL A 293 1.80 9.87 -3.79
CA VAL A 293 2.59 9.00 -4.69
C VAL A 293 3.26 7.92 -3.87
N GLN A 294 2.85 6.68 -4.11
CA GLN A 294 3.23 5.48 -3.36
C GLN A 294 4.29 4.71 -4.14
N CYS A 295 5.56 4.92 -3.81
CA CYS A 295 6.70 4.45 -4.57
C CYS A 295 7.11 3.03 -4.18
N LYS A 296 7.27 2.13 -5.15
CA LYS A 296 7.66 0.73 -4.87
C LYS A 296 9.13 0.58 -4.45
N THR A 297 10.02 1.48 -4.86
CA THR A 297 11.47 1.42 -4.58
C THR A 297 12.04 2.81 -4.33
N GLU A 298 13.12 2.89 -3.53
CA GLU A 298 13.83 4.14 -3.22
C GLU A 298 14.32 4.89 -4.46
N ARG A 299 14.56 4.17 -5.57
CA ARG A 299 14.88 4.78 -6.86
C ARG A 299 13.69 5.56 -7.41
N ILE A 300 12.49 4.96 -7.39
CA ILE A 300 11.26 5.59 -7.86
C ILE A 300 10.90 6.77 -6.95
N GLU A 301 11.06 6.62 -5.63
CA GLU A 301 10.88 7.70 -4.65
C GLU A 301 11.82 8.88 -4.93
N ARG A 302 13.13 8.64 -5.09
CA ARG A 302 14.09 9.70 -5.44
C ARG A 302 13.81 10.35 -6.79
N ASP A 303 13.35 9.59 -7.79
CA ASP A 303 12.99 10.13 -9.10
C ASP A 303 11.70 10.98 -9.03
N ALA A 304 10.73 10.62 -8.18
CA ALA A 304 9.51 11.39 -7.93
C ALA A 304 9.76 12.65 -7.08
N ILE A 305 10.58 12.55 -6.02
CA ILE A 305 11.05 13.69 -5.22
C ILE A 305 11.77 14.71 -6.11
N ARG A 306 12.71 14.25 -6.96
CA ARG A 306 13.43 15.14 -7.89
C ARG A 306 12.48 15.89 -8.82
N LEU A 307 11.42 15.23 -9.31
CA LEU A 307 10.41 15.87 -10.16
C LEU A 307 9.62 16.96 -9.41
N VAL A 308 9.22 16.71 -8.17
CA VAL A 308 8.54 17.71 -7.33
C VAL A 308 9.47 18.87 -6.98
N GLU A 309 10.75 18.61 -6.70
CA GLU A 309 11.74 19.65 -6.41
C GLU A 309 12.10 20.50 -7.65
N GLN A 310 12.18 19.89 -8.83
CA GLN A 310 12.32 20.62 -10.10
C GLN A 310 11.10 21.50 -10.38
N LEU A 311 9.89 20.99 -10.14
CA LEU A 311 8.65 21.76 -10.26
C LEU A 311 8.59 22.90 -9.25
N ALA A 312 9.02 22.67 -8.01
CA ALA A 312 9.11 23.70 -6.98
C ALA A 312 10.10 24.81 -7.38
N ALA A 313 11.29 24.46 -7.86
CA ALA A 313 12.28 25.43 -8.33
C ALA A 313 11.75 26.30 -9.49
N ALA A 314 11.07 25.69 -10.47
CA ALA A 314 10.47 26.41 -11.58
C ALA A 314 9.30 27.32 -11.15
N SER A 315 8.45 26.86 -10.21
CA SER A 315 7.26 27.60 -9.77
C SER A 315 7.59 28.72 -8.79
N ASN A 316 8.52 28.47 -7.87
CA ASN A 316 8.92 29.40 -6.81
C ASN A 316 9.76 30.58 -7.34
N GLY A 317 10.28 30.51 -8.56
CA GLY A 317 10.90 31.64 -9.25
C GLY A 317 9.89 32.66 -9.82
N GLN A 318 8.58 32.42 -9.71
CA GLN A 318 7.53 33.16 -10.43
C GLN A 318 6.39 33.70 -9.53
N VAL A 319 6.63 33.78 -8.21
CA VAL A 319 5.63 33.87 -7.11
C VAL A 319 4.67 35.06 -7.17
N LEU A 320 4.99 36.18 -7.83
CA LEU A 320 4.21 37.42 -7.77
C LEU A 320 3.19 37.56 -8.93
N THR A 321 2.28 36.59 -9.09
CA THR A 321 1.16 36.72 -10.06
C THR A 321 -0.05 35.93 -9.58
N GLU A 322 -1.25 36.51 -9.71
CA GLU A 322 -2.52 35.88 -9.34
C GLU A 322 -2.69 34.50 -9.99
N GLY A 323 -3.21 33.53 -9.22
CA GLY A 323 -3.43 32.16 -9.67
C GLY A 323 -2.16 31.30 -9.85
N ARG A 324 -0.95 31.85 -9.65
CA ARG A 324 0.27 31.01 -9.58
C ARG A 324 0.37 30.32 -8.24
N SER A 325 0.84 29.07 -8.29
CA SER A 325 1.10 28.22 -7.13
C SER A 325 2.59 28.10 -6.86
N HIS A 326 3.02 28.17 -5.60
CA HIS A 326 4.37 27.80 -5.15
C HIS A 326 4.34 26.57 -4.25
N ILE A 327 5.46 25.85 -4.21
CA ILE A 327 5.59 24.58 -3.51
C ILE A 327 6.60 24.74 -2.37
N ARG A 328 6.16 24.52 -1.12
CA ARG A 328 6.99 24.60 0.08
C ARG A 328 7.27 23.18 0.58
N ARG A 329 8.54 22.76 0.59
CA ARG A 329 8.95 21.49 1.21
C ARG A 329 8.84 21.62 2.73
N ARG A 330 8.20 20.65 3.40
CA ARG A 330 8.09 20.61 4.87
C ARG A 330 8.99 19.55 5.48
N GLU A 331 8.99 18.35 4.90
CA GLU A 331 9.84 17.25 5.32
C GLU A 331 10.40 16.49 4.11
N HIS A 332 11.07 15.37 4.32
CA HIS A 332 11.35 14.44 3.22
C HIS A 332 10.04 13.85 2.68
N GLY A 333 9.82 13.94 1.38
CA GLY A 333 8.62 13.43 0.71
C GLY A 333 7.34 14.26 0.90
N VAL A 334 7.30 15.24 1.83
CA VAL A 334 6.09 16.02 2.14
C VAL A 334 6.25 17.48 1.73
N TYR A 335 5.33 17.94 0.88
CA TYR A 335 5.28 19.29 0.33
C TYR A 335 3.88 19.87 0.47
N GLU A 336 3.81 21.17 0.70
CA GLU A 336 2.58 21.96 0.61
C GLU A 336 2.56 22.73 -0.71
N VAL A 337 1.39 22.83 -1.32
CA VAL A 337 1.13 23.69 -2.47
C VAL A 337 0.27 24.84 -2.01
N TRP A 338 0.78 26.04 -2.23
CA TRP A 338 0.18 27.32 -1.85
C TRP A 338 -0.16 28.10 -3.11
N ALA A 339 -1.19 28.95 -3.06
CA ALA A 339 -1.52 29.84 -4.17
C ALA A 339 -2.24 31.10 -3.66
N ALA A 340 -2.14 32.18 -4.43
CA ALA A 340 -2.98 33.36 -4.26
C ALA A 340 -4.44 33.05 -4.64
N VAL A 341 -5.33 33.03 -3.65
CA VAL A 341 -6.77 32.76 -3.79
C VAL A 341 -7.55 34.06 -3.53
N PRO A 342 -8.60 34.38 -4.31
CA PRO A 342 -9.44 35.56 -4.06
C PRO A 342 -10.35 35.35 -2.84
N TYR A 343 -10.07 36.09 -1.77
CA TYR A 343 -10.93 36.22 -0.60
C TYR A 343 -11.93 37.36 -0.80
N LYS A 344 -13.23 37.05 -0.77
CA LYS A 344 -14.30 38.05 -0.92
C LYS A 344 -14.84 38.48 0.46
N TYR A 345 -14.66 39.75 0.79
CA TYR A 345 -15.20 40.37 2.00
C TYR A 345 -16.73 40.56 1.91
N ARG A 346 -17.37 40.72 3.08
CA ARG A 346 -18.84 40.94 3.19
C ARG A 346 -19.32 42.22 2.51
N ASP A 347 -18.43 43.21 2.35
CA ASP A 347 -18.69 44.48 1.66
C ASP A 347 -18.46 44.42 0.14
N GLY A 348 -18.16 43.24 -0.41
CA GLY A 348 -17.95 43.02 -1.83
C GLY A 348 -16.52 43.21 -2.33
N ARG A 349 -15.59 43.73 -1.49
CA ARG A 349 -14.16 43.81 -1.85
C ARG A 349 -13.56 42.42 -2.02
N VAL A 350 -12.51 42.32 -2.85
CA VAL A 350 -11.72 41.10 -3.04
C VAL A 350 -10.25 41.40 -2.75
N SER A 351 -9.60 40.58 -1.94
CA SER A 351 -8.14 40.56 -1.77
C SER A 351 -7.59 39.18 -2.16
N LEU A 352 -6.30 39.10 -2.49
CA LEU A 352 -5.62 37.82 -2.69
C LEU A 352 -4.97 37.38 -1.37
N THR A 353 -5.33 36.19 -0.88
CA THR A 353 -4.70 35.53 0.27
C THR A 353 -3.81 34.38 -0.23
N ASP A 354 -2.59 34.27 0.31
CA ASP A 354 -1.73 33.10 0.05
C ASP A 354 -2.18 31.94 0.93
N ASP A 355 -2.94 31.01 0.37
CA ASP A 355 -3.55 29.89 1.09
C ASP A 355 -2.96 28.54 0.67
N CYS A 356 -2.82 27.62 1.63
CA CYS A 356 -2.42 26.24 1.36
C CYS A 356 -3.56 25.49 0.65
N ILE A 357 -3.48 25.37 -0.68
CA ILE A 357 -4.51 24.74 -1.50
C ILE A 357 -4.45 23.21 -1.43
N GLY A 358 -3.31 22.61 -1.09
CA GLY A 358 -3.17 21.17 -0.94
C GLY A 358 -1.76 20.66 -0.60
N HIS A 359 -1.60 19.33 -0.59
CA HIS A 359 -0.34 18.67 -0.23
C HIS A 359 0.08 17.62 -1.28
N ILE A 360 1.39 17.45 -1.43
CA ILE A 360 2.02 16.38 -2.20
C ILE A 360 2.78 15.48 -1.22
N ILE A 361 2.52 14.18 -1.25
CA ILE A 361 3.08 13.21 -0.32
C ILE A 361 3.69 12.07 -1.15
N VAL A 362 5.00 12.12 -1.34
CA VAL A 362 5.79 11.04 -1.94
C VAL A 362 6.29 10.16 -0.80
N GLN A 363 5.95 8.87 -0.83
CA GLN A 363 6.38 7.92 0.19
C GLN A 363 6.59 6.52 -0.36
N MET A 364 7.51 5.77 0.24
CA MET A 364 7.64 4.33 0.00
C MET A 364 6.37 3.55 0.33
N LEU A 365 6.00 2.61 -0.53
CA LEU A 365 5.11 1.51 -0.18
C LEU A 365 5.79 0.60 0.85
N PRO A 366 5.08 0.09 1.86
CA PRO A 366 5.63 -0.82 2.85
C PRO A 366 5.74 -2.25 2.28
N THR A 367 6.54 -2.42 1.23
CA THR A 367 6.66 -3.65 0.42
C THR A 367 7.32 -4.82 1.16
N TRP A 368 7.88 -4.55 2.34
CA TRP A 368 8.37 -5.56 3.29
C TRP A 368 7.23 -6.24 4.04
N LEU A 369 6.15 -5.53 4.41
CA LEU A 369 5.06 -6.08 5.24
C LEU A 369 4.43 -7.37 4.66
N PRO A 370 4.09 -7.48 3.36
CA PRO A 370 3.55 -8.73 2.80
C PRO A 370 4.54 -9.91 2.81
N LYS A 371 5.84 -9.63 2.98
CA LYS A 371 6.93 -10.62 2.98
C LYS A 371 7.29 -11.11 4.38
N VAL A 372 6.91 -10.38 5.43
CA VAL A 372 7.25 -10.70 6.82
C VAL A 372 6.95 -12.17 7.14
N ARG A 373 7.98 -12.88 7.57
CA ARG A 373 7.87 -14.19 8.19
C ARG A 373 7.92 -14.00 9.69
N ILE A 374 6.86 -14.45 10.36
CA ILE A 374 6.80 -14.49 11.82
C ILE A 374 7.49 -15.78 12.24
N ASP A 375 8.81 -15.68 12.37
CA ASP A 375 9.68 -16.69 12.99
C ASP A 375 10.26 -16.15 14.30
N ALA A 376 11.02 -16.99 15.02
CA ALA A 376 11.62 -16.64 16.29
C ALA A 376 12.74 -15.58 16.19
N THR A 377 13.26 -15.30 14.99
CA THR A 377 14.43 -14.42 14.80
C THR A 377 14.08 -12.94 14.77
N ASN A 378 12.80 -12.61 14.53
CA ASN A 378 12.27 -11.24 14.49
C ASN A 378 13.04 -10.24 13.58
N ARG A 379 13.77 -10.76 12.57
CA ARG A 379 14.68 -9.99 11.70
C ARG A 379 14.01 -9.02 10.72
N TRP A 380 12.69 -9.08 10.56
CA TRP A 380 11.95 -8.28 9.58
C TRP A 380 11.33 -7.05 10.24
N SER A 381 11.60 -5.86 9.71
CA SER A 381 10.92 -4.63 10.12
C SER A 381 9.40 -4.76 9.95
N THR A 382 8.67 -4.25 10.93
CA THR A 382 7.21 -4.08 10.92
C THR A 382 6.80 -2.62 10.79
N ASP A 383 7.76 -1.75 10.44
CA ASP A 383 7.55 -0.31 10.30
C ASP A 383 6.58 -0.03 9.14
N GLY A 384 5.96 1.14 9.16
CA GLY A 384 4.99 1.52 8.14
C GLY A 384 3.59 0.91 8.32
N TRP A 385 3.26 0.38 9.50
CA TRP A 385 1.88 0.01 9.86
C TRP A 385 1.07 1.20 10.40
N PHE A 386 -0.17 0.96 10.85
CA PHE A 386 -1.06 2.02 11.36
C PHE A 386 -0.50 2.76 12.59
N GLU A 387 0.14 2.04 13.51
CA GLU A 387 0.78 2.60 14.72
C GLU A 387 1.91 3.59 14.39
N ALA A 388 2.61 3.37 13.28
CA ALA A 388 3.67 4.24 12.77
C ALA A 388 3.18 5.51 12.06
N ASN A 389 1.87 5.82 12.11
CA ASN A 389 1.24 6.94 11.38
C ASN A 389 1.43 6.88 9.84
N PHE A 390 1.65 5.69 9.28
CA PHE A 390 2.15 5.56 7.90
C PHE A 390 1.10 5.08 6.88
N LEU A 391 0.07 4.34 7.32
CA LEU A 391 -1.02 3.86 6.47
C LEU A 391 -2.33 4.63 6.73
N PRO A 392 -3.09 5.00 5.67
CA PRO A 392 -2.81 4.78 4.25
C PRO A 392 -1.63 5.60 3.69
N PHE A 393 -1.30 6.72 4.33
CA PHE A 393 -0.13 7.55 4.04
C PHE A 393 0.28 8.33 5.30
N LYS A 394 1.48 8.90 5.33
CA LYS A 394 1.94 9.79 6.40
C LYS A 394 1.21 11.13 6.32
N LEU A 395 0.41 11.49 7.34
CA LEU A 395 -0.21 12.83 7.39
C LEU A 395 0.85 13.94 7.37
N PRO A 396 0.58 15.07 6.69
CA PRO A 396 1.41 16.27 6.80
C PRO A 396 1.52 16.74 8.26
N PRO A 397 2.69 17.24 8.72
CA PRO A 397 2.89 17.64 10.11
C PRO A 397 1.85 18.64 10.63
N ALA A 398 1.43 19.60 9.79
CA ALA A 398 0.39 20.58 10.11
C ALA A 398 -1.00 19.95 10.39
N ARG A 399 -1.22 18.69 10.02
CA ARG A 399 -2.43 17.91 10.30
C ARG A 399 -2.26 16.87 11.41
N GLY A 400 -1.11 16.85 12.08
CA GLY A 400 -0.82 15.96 13.21
C GLY A 400 -0.65 14.49 12.79
N ARG A 401 -1.30 13.58 13.54
CA ARG A 401 -1.22 12.12 13.36
C ARG A 401 -2.61 11.55 13.17
N TRP A 402 -2.70 10.46 12.42
CA TRP A 402 -3.93 9.68 12.27
C TRP A 402 -4.37 9.12 13.62
N GLU A 403 -5.65 9.31 13.94
CA GLU A 403 -6.37 8.51 14.92
C GLU A 403 -6.09 7.02 14.68
N LEU A 404 -5.74 6.27 15.74
CA LEU A 404 -5.52 4.83 15.63
C LEU A 404 -6.82 4.14 15.19
N PRO A 405 -6.76 3.12 14.30
CA PRO A 405 -7.95 2.39 13.89
C PRO A 405 -8.61 1.73 15.11
N VAL A 406 -9.92 1.87 15.21
CA VAL A 406 -10.74 1.16 16.20
C VAL A 406 -11.02 -0.26 15.67
N SER A 407 -11.17 -1.24 16.56
CA SER A 407 -11.47 -2.61 16.13
C SER A 407 -12.87 -2.68 15.52
N PRO A 408 -13.03 -3.29 14.33
CA PRO A 408 -14.31 -3.35 13.63
C PRO A 408 -15.30 -4.39 14.20
N PHE A 409 -15.02 -4.90 15.41
CA PHE A 409 -15.87 -5.85 16.16
C PHE A 409 -16.28 -5.31 17.53
N LEU A 410 -15.98 -4.04 17.83
CA LEU A 410 -16.60 -3.34 18.95
C LEU A 410 -17.98 -2.84 18.47
N PRO A 411 -19.04 -2.96 19.29
CA PRO A 411 -20.29 -2.28 18.99
C PRO A 411 -20.05 -0.78 18.93
N SER A 412 -20.75 -0.10 18.01
CA SER A 412 -20.83 1.36 18.03
C SER A 412 -21.56 1.81 19.29
N GLU A 413 -21.08 2.87 19.93
CA GLU A 413 -21.72 3.41 21.15
C GLU A 413 -23.16 3.94 20.88
N GLU A 414 -23.51 4.13 19.60
CA GLU A 414 -24.86 4.42 19.09
C GLU A 414 -25.88 3.26 19.25
N GLU A 415 -25.48 2.06 19.71
CA GLU A 415 -26.40 0.96 20.05
C GLU A 415 -26.69 0.85 21.56
N THR A 416 -26.41 1.90 22.35
CA THR A 416 -26.55 1.92 23.82
C THR A 416 -27.26 3.16 24.39
N GLU A 417 -28.26 3.70 23.68
CA GLU A 417 -29.32 4.57 24.23
C GLU A 417 -30.70 3.92 24.09
#